data_AF-A0AAX2J0H5-F1
#
_entry.id   AF-A0AAX2J0H5-F1
#
_cell.length_a   1.000
_cell.length_b   1.000
_cell.length_c   1.000
_cell.angle_alpha   90.00
_cell.angle_beta   90.00
_cell.angle_gamma   90.00
#
_symmetry.space_group_name_H-M   'P 1'
#
loop_
_entity.id
_entity.type
_entity.pdbx_description
1 polymer ?
#
loop_
_entity_poly.entity_id
_entity_poly.type
_entity_poly.pdbx_seq_one_letter_code
_entity_poly.pdbx_strand_id
1 'polypeptide(L)' 'MSHYNKPYLTFEQQLELLKSRGLEVTNDKVALEYLGRLGYYRLSGYPCRKLLPLAEQQTKSIRPWRSDEFRPIGF' A
#
# COMPACT_ATOMS: atom_id res chain seq x y z
N MET A 1 19.17 -0.71 12.66
CA MET A 1 18.27 -0.56 11.48
C MET A 1 17.92 -1.96 11.01
N SER A 2 16.67 -2.39 11.14
CA SER A 2 16.24 -3.71 10.66
C SER A 2 16.17 -3.70 9.14
N HIS A 3 17.05 -4.48 8.50
CA HIS A 3 17.07 -4.64 7.05
C HIS A 3 15.81 -5.39 6.63
N TYR A 4 14.91 -4.74 5.88
CA TYR A 4 13.64 -5.33 5.47
C TYR A 4 13.90 -6.35 4.36
N ASN A 5 14.05 -7.62 4.72
CA ASN A 5 14.47 -8.68 3.82
C ASN A 5 13.29 -9.56 3.39
N LYS A 6 12.25 -8.95 2.81
CA LYS A 6 11.10 -9.70 2.29
C LYS A 6 11.22 -9.75 0.76
N PRO A 7 11.78 -10.84 0.20
CA PRO A 7 11.95 -10.95 -1.24
C PRO A 7 10.58 -10.93 -1.93
N TYR A 8 10.56 -10.40 -3.14
CA TYR A 8 9.40 -10.52 -4.00
C TYR A 8 9.12 -11.99 -4.31
N LEU A 9 7.84 -12.38 -4.22
CA LEU A 9 7.36 -13.72 -4.54
C LEU A 9 6.38 -13.62 -5.71
N THR A 10 6.50 -14.53 -6.68
CA THR A 10 5.51 -14.67 -7.77
C THR A 10 4.16 -15.15 -7.23
N PHE A 11 3.08 -15.02 -8.00
CA PHE A 11 1.75 -15.47 -7.55
C PHE A 11 1.70 -16.97 -7.23
N GLU A 12 2.43 -17.78 -7.99
CA GLU A 12 2.59 -19.22 -7.72
C GLU A 12 3.30 -19.47 -6.40
N GLN A 13 4.40 -18.78 -6.15
CA GLN A 13 5.14 -18.88 -4.89
C GLN A 13 4.31 -18.37 -3.70
N GLN A 14 3.49 -17.35 -3.90
CA GLN A 14 2.56 -16.86 -2.89
C GLN A 14 1.48 -17.90 -2.58
N LEU A 15 0.91 -18.55 -3.60
CA LEU A 15 -0.10 -19.59 -3.43
C LEU A 15 0.46 -20.78 -2.64
N GLU A 16 1.65 -21.25 -3.01
CA GLU A 16 2.31 -22.35 -2.31
C GLU A 16 2.64 -21.99 -0.85
N LEU A 17 3.07 -20.76 -0.59
CA LEU A 17 3.31 -20.27 0.77
C LEU A 17 2.03 -20.17 1.60
N LEU A 18 0.89 -19.86 0.98
CA LEU A 18 -0.40 -19.82 1.65
C LEU A 18 -0.85 -21.24 2.01
N LYS A 19 -0.74 -22.19 1.08
CA LYS A 19 -1.03 -23.61 1.33
C LYS A 19 -0.14 -24.19 2.41
N SER A 20 1.17 -23.87 2.39
CA SER A 20 2.12 -24.34 3.41
C SER A 20 1.79 -23.83 4.81
N ARG A 21 0.99 -22.75 4.92
CA ARG A 21 0.50 -22.19 6.18
C ARG A 21 -0.88 -22.73 6.58
N GLY A 22 -1.43 -23.67 5.82
CA GLY A 22 -2.72 -24.29 6.09
C GLY A 22 -3.90 -23.63 5.38
N LEU A 23 -3.68 -22.77 4.37
CA LEU A 23 -4.78 -22.31 3.52
C LEU A 23 -5.20 -23.45 2.58
N GLU A 24 -6.41 -23.97 2.77
CA GLU A 24 -6.99 -24.94 1.84
C GLU A 24 -7.42 -24.22 0.56
N VAL A 25 -6.91 -24.69 -0.58
CA VAL A 25 -7.22 -24.16 -1.90
C VAL A 25 -7.82 -25.29 -2.72
N THR A 26 -9.09 -25.16 -3.08
CA THR A 26 -9.83 -26.16 -3.85
C THR A 26 -9.55 -26.07 -5.35
N ASN A 27 -9.13 -24.91 -5.86
CA ASN A 27 -8.78 -24.71 -7.26
C ASN A 27 -7.65 -23.69 -7.42
N ASP A 28 -6.46 -24.19 -7.72
CA ASP A 28 -5.24 -23.39 -7.87
C ASP A 28 -5.33 -22.37 -9.01
N LYS A 29 -5.96 -22.73 -10.13
CA LYS A 29 -6.10 -21.82 -11.28
C LYS A 29 -6.95 -20.61 -10.93
N VAL A 30 -8.06 -20.85 -10.23
CA VAL A 30 -8.94 -19.80 -9.73
C VAL A 30 -8.20 -18.96 -8.68
N ALA A 31 -7.50 -19.59 -7.74
CA ALA A 31 -6.72 -18.87 -6.73
C ALA A 31 -5.63 -17.96 -7.35
N LEU A 32 -4.92 -18.42 -8.38
CA LEU A 32 -3.94 -17.62 -9.11
C LEU A 32 -4.60 -16.44 -9.84
N GLU A 33 -5.74 -16.65 -10.49
CA GLU A 33 -6.50 -15.57 -11.14
C GLU A 33 -6.95 -14.52 -10.11
N TYR A 34 -7.41 -14.95 -8.93
CA TYR A 34 -7.78 -14.06 -7.83
C TYR A 34 -6.58 -13.30 -7.27
N LEU A 35 -5.42 -13.96 -7.07
CA LEU A 35 -4.19 -13.31 -6.63
C LEU A 35 -3.72 -12.23 -7.63
N GLY A 36 -3.86 -12.50 -8.93
CA GLY A 36 -3.59 -11.52 -9.99
C GLY A 36 -4.56 -10.33 -9.98
N ARG A 37 -5.85 -10.57 -9.70
CA ARG A 37 -6.89 -9.51 -9.62
C ARG A 37 -6.77 -8.65 -8.36
N LEU A 38 -6.45 -9.28 -7.23
CA LEU A 38 -6.33 -8.66 -5.90
C LEU A 38 -4.96 -8.02 -5.66
N GLY A 39 -4.05 -8.13 -6.63
CA GLY A 39 -2.66 -7.69 -6.56
C GLY A 39 -2.50 -6.45 -5.68
N TYR A 40 -1.64 -6.59 -4.66
CA TYR A 40 -1.33 -5.72 -3.52
C TYR A 40 -0.89 -4.28 -3.86
N TYR A 41 -1.18 -3.82 -5.08
CA TYR A 41 -0.88 -2.50 -5.61
C TYR A 41 -2.01 -1.98 -6.52
N ARG A 42 -3.27 -2.36 -6.28
CA ARG A 42 -4.35 -1.41 -6.62
C ARG A 42 -4.16 -0.22 -5.69
N LEU A 43 -3.33 0.68 -6.19
CA LEU A 43 -3.20 2.07 -5.85
C LEU A 43 -4.62 2.63 -5.74
N SER A 44 -5.31 2.41 -4.60
CA SER A 44 -6.15 3.44 -4.03
C SER A 44 -5.16 4.54 -3.69
N GLY A 45 -4.73 5.27 -4.72
CA GLY A 45 -3.87 6.41 -4.59
C GLY A 45 -4.56 7.29 -3.58
N TYR A 46 -4.02 7.40 -2.37
CA TYR A 46 -4.52 8.32 -1.38
C TYR A 46 -4.49 9.71 -2.04
N PRO A 47 -5.62 10.28 -2.52
CA PRO A 47 -5.63 11.62 -3.06
C PRO A 47 -5.90 12.52 -1.87
N CYS A 48 -5.05 12.46 -0.84
CA CYS A 48 -5.27 13.22 0.37
C CYS A 48 -3.93 13.69 0.92
N ARG A 49 -3.26 14.54 0.14
CA ARG A 49 -2.50 15.64 0.71
C ARG A 49 -2.90 16.91 -0.02
N LYS A 50 -3.47 17.88 0.70
CA LYS A 50 -3.65 19.23 0.17
C LYS A 50 -2.27 19.73 -0.26
N LEU A 51 -2.14 20.16 -1.52
CA LEU A 51 -1.02 21.00 -1.93
C LEU A 51 -1.25 22.37 -1.29
N LEU A 52 -0.33 22.80 -0.43
CA LEU A 52 -0.33 24.18 0.05
C LEU A 52 -0.07 25.10 -1.15
N PRO A 53 -0.80 26.23 -1.28
CA PRO A 53 -0.52 27.22 -2.32
C PRO A 53 0.93 27.70 -2.20
N LEU A 54 1.62 27.85 -3.34
CA LEU A 54 2.99 28.38 -3.44
C LEU A 54 3.03 29.93 -3.28
N ALA A 55 2.22 30.45 -2.39
CA ALA A 55 2.22 31.83 -1.92
C ALA A 55 1.75 31.70 -0.47
N GLU A 56 2.61 31.73 0.55
CA GLU A 56 3.66 32.70 0.83
C GLU A 56 4.76 32.03 1.66
N GLN A 57 5.90 31.70 1.05
CA GLN A 57 7.13 31.40 1.79
C GLN A 57 8.07 32.60 1.72
N GLN A 58 7.64 33.69 2.37
CA GLN A 58 8.52 34.80 2.71
C GLN A 58 8.50 34.97 4.23
N THR A 59 9.15 34.06 4.96
CA THR A 59 9.83 34.33 6.24
C THR A 59 10.52 33.07 6.76
N LYS A 60 11.85 33.08 6.63
CA LYS A 60 12.85 32.56 7.58
C LYS A 60 12.47 31.33 8.41
N SER A 61 13.00 30.17 7.99
CA SER A 61 13.04 28.85 8.65
C SER A 61 12.03 27.84 8.09
N ILE A 62 12.41 27.27 6.94
CA ILE A 62 11.64 26.25 6.22
C ILE A 62 11.90 24.89 6.89
N ARG A 63 11.18 24.60 7.97
CA ARG A 63 10.94 23.20 8.36
C ARG A 63 9.54 22.85 7.88
N PRO A 64 9.38 21.94 6.90
CA PRO A 64 8.05 21.50 6.50
C PRO A 64 7.43 20.70 7.66
N TRP A 65 6.57 21.37 8.44
CA TRP A 65 5.78 20.74 9.49
C TRP A 65 4.59 20.04 8.82
N ARG A 66 4.48 18.72 8.98
CA ARG A 66 3.32 17.95 8.51
C ARG A 66 2.40 17.75 9.70
N SER A 67 1.19 18.33 9.64
CA SER A 67 0.13 18.03 10.61
C SER A 67 -0.41 16.62 10.38
N ASP A 68 -0.70 15.92 11.48
CA ASP A 68 -1.28 14.56 11.49
C ASP A 68 -2.81 14.57 11.38
N GLU A 69 -3.41 15.73 11.06
CA GLU A 69 -4.86 15.90 11.04
C GLU A 69 -5.49 15.14 9.87
N PHE A 70 -6.06 13.98 10.19
CA PHE A 70 -6.97 13.23 9.34
C PHE A 70 -8.34 13.90 9.33
N ARG A 71 -8.82 14.35 8.16
CA ARG A 71 -10.19 14.89 8.02
C ARG A 71 -11.10 13.80 7.43
N PRO A 72 -12.08 13.28 8.18
CA PRO A 72 -13.03 12.32 7.63
C PRO A 72 -13.90 13.00 6.56
N ILE A 73 -14.14 12.30 5.45
CA ILE A 73 -15.13 12.68 4.45
C ILE A 73 -16.50 12.44 5.09
N GLY A 74 -17.25 13.51 5.33
CA GLY A 74 -18.66 13.40 5.70
C GLY A 74 -19.44 12.76 4.56
N PHE A 75 -20.33 11.83 4.89
CA PHE A 75 -21.35 11.29 3.99
C PHE A 75 -22.36 12.38 3.60
#